data_AF-A0A482ZY35-F1
#
_entry.id   AF-A0A482ZY35-F1
#
_cell.length_a   1.000
_cell.length_b   1.000
_cell.length_c   1.000
_cell.angle_alpha   90.00
_cell.angle_beta   90.00
_cell.angle_gamma   90.00
#
_symmetry.space_group_name_H-M   'P 1'
#
loop_
_entity.id
_entity.type
_entity.pdbx_description
1 polymer ?
#
loop_
_entity_poly.entity_id
_entity_poly.type
_entity_poly.pdbx_seq_one_letter_code
_entity_poly.pdbx_strand_id
1 'polypeptide(L)' 'MNSTDLPTCINTKLKRYFKQLNGEQVSGVRKMVMQESESITIKFVLDMVEQNQSEAARILGMNRGTLKKKIALYKL' A
#
# COMPACT_ATOMS: atom_id res chain seq x y z
N MET A 1 0.43 24.18 9.13
CA MET A 1 0.08 22.75 9.20
C MET A 1 1.13 22.01 8.39
N ASN A 2 1.93 21.13 9.00
CA ASN A 2 2.90 20.31 8.26
C ASN A 2 2.11 19.29 7.45
N SER A 3 1.80 19.62 6.19
CA SER A 3 1.36 18.66 5.20
C SER A 3 2.52 17.69 4.97
N THR A 4 2.56 16.64 5.79
CA THR A 4 3.59 15.60 5.66
C THR A 4 3.28 14.86 4.37
N ASP A 5 4.00 15.16 3.31
CA ASP A 5 3.85 14.48 2.03
C ASP A 5 4.13 12.97 2.16
N LEU A 6 3.63 12.20 1.20
CA LEU A 6 3.81 10.75 1.17
C LEU A 6 5.30 10.34 1.23
N PRO A 7 6.23 11.00 0.50
CA PRO A 7 7.66 10.75 0.64
C PRO A 7 8.18 10.89 2.07
N THR A 8 7.78 11.92 2.80
CA THR A 8 8.21 12.18 4.18
C THR A 8 7.67 11.11 5.13
N CYS A 9 6.43 10.66 4.91
CA CYS A 9 5.84 9.55 5.68
C CYS A 9 6.61 8.23 5.46
N ILE A 10 6.89 7.89 4.20
CA ILE A 10 7.63 6.66 3.84
C ILE A 10 9.05 6.71 4.41
N ASN A 11 9.77 7.82 4.24
CA ASN A 11 11.13 7.99 4.76
C ASN A 11 11.18 7.85 6.29
N THR A 12 10.19 8.40 6.99
CA THR A 12 10.12 8.28 8.46
C THR A 12 9.92 6.83 8.90
N LYS A 13 9.04 6.08 8.22
CA LYS A 13 8.84 4.64 8.49
C LYS A 13 10.11 3.83 8.22
N LEU A 14 10.75 4.04 7.06
CA LEU A 14 11.97 3.32 6.69
C LEU A 14 13.12 3.61 7.67
N LYS A 15 13.33 4.86 8.07
CA LYS A 15 14.33 5.22 9.08
C LYS A 15 14.11 4.45 10.39
N ARG A 16 12.86 4.35 10.85
CA ARG A 16 12.53 3.56 12.06
C ARG A 16 12.80 2.08 11.85
N TYR A 17 12.38 1.51 10.72
CA TYR A 17 12.61 0.11 10.38
C TYR A 17 14.11 -0.25 10.38
N PHE A 18 14.95 0.54 9.71
CA PHE A 18 16.41 0.33 9.68
C PHE A 18 17.10 0.56 11.02
N LYS A 19 16.56 1.44 11.88
CA LYS A 19 17.07 1.58 13.25
C LYS A 19 16.78 0.33 14.10
N GLN A 20 15.67 -0.37 13.85
CA GLN A 20 15.27 -1.58 14.57
C GLN A 20 16.00 -2.84 14.10
N LEU A 21 16.53 -2.83 12.88
CA LEU A 21 17.26 -3.96 12.29
C LEU A 21 18.58 -4.31 13.00
N ASN A 22 19.13 -3.40 13.81
CA ASN A 22 20.33 -3.64 14.64
C ASN A 22 21.51 -4.33 13.91
N GLY A 23 21.71 -4.02 12.62
CA GLY A 23 22.80 -4.57 11.80
C GLY A 23 22.49 -5.87 11.05
N GLU A 24 21.26 -6.40 11.13
CA GLU A 24 20.85 -7.55 10.33
C GLU A 24 20.79 -7.21 8.83
N GLN A 25 21.22 -8.17 7.99
CA GLN A 25 21.08 -8.04 6.54
C GLN A 25 19.61 -8.16 6.14
N VAL A 26 19.16 -7.22 5.32
CA VAL A 26 17.78 -7.20 4.79
C VAL A 26 17.73 -7.22 3.29
N SER A 27 16.73 -7.94 2.78
CA SER A 27 16.37 -7.99 1.37
C SER A 27 14.87 -7.76 1.22
N GLY A 28 14.42 -7.35 0.03
CA GLY A 28 12.99 -7.22 -0.26
C GLY A 28 12.30 -5.93 0.23
N VAL A 29 13.04 -4.93 0.73
CA VAL A 29 12.47 -3.66 1.22
C VAL A 29 11.60 -2.95 0.19
N ARG A 30 12.01 -2.91 -1.09
CA ARG A 30 11.18 -2.36 -2.18
C ARG A 30 9.82 -3.05 -2.27
N LYS A 31 9.82 -4.39 -2.21
CA LYS A 31 8.59 -5.19 -2.29
C LYS A 31 7.69 -4.94 -1.07
N MET A 32 8.27 -4.90 0.13
CA MET A 32 7.57 -4.58 1.38
C MET A 32 6.82 -3.24 1.26
N VAL A 33 7.52 -2.17 0.86
CA VAL A 33 6.93 -0.83 0.72
C VAL A 33 5.84 -0.83 -0.35
N MET A 34 6.09 -1.43 -1.51
CA MET A 34 5.11 -1.50 -2.60
C MET A 34 3.84 -2.24 -2.17
N GLN A 35 3.96 -3.39 -1.52
CA GLN A 35 2.81 -4.17 -1.05
C GLN A 35 1.99 -3.42 0.00
N GLU A 36 2.65 -2.77 0.96
CA GLU A 36 1.97 -1.98 1.98
C GLU A 36 1.23 -0.80 1.37
N SER A 37 1.89 -0.03 0.49
CA SER A 37 1.27 1.12 -0.18
C SER A 37 0.09 0.74 -1.08
N GLU A 38 0.21 -0.36 -1.84
CA GLU A 38 -0.84 -0.82 -2.74
C GLU A 38 -2.04 -1.35 -1.96
N SER A 39 -1.81 -2.15 -0.91
CA SER A 39 -2.89 -2.69 -0.05
C SER A 39 -3.70 -1.57 0.61
N ILE A 40 -3.03 -0.57 1.19
CA ILE A 40 -3.70 0.58 1.83
C ILE A 40 -4.52 1.37 0.80
N THR A 41 -3.97 1.61 -0.38
CA THR A 41 -4.65 2.35 -1.45
C THR A 41 -5.89 1.61 -1.94
N ILE A 42 -5.78 0.30 -2.18
CA ILE A 42 -6.90 -0.53 -2.61
C ILE A 42 -8.00 -0.55 -1.56
N LYS A 43 -7.64 -0.79 -0.29
CA LYS A 43 -8.59 -0.83 0.82
C LYS A 43 -9.35 0.49 0.94
N PHE A 44 -8.63 1.61 0.92
CA PHE A 44 -9.23 2.93 1.03
C PHE A 44 -10.26 3.20 -0.06
N VAL A 45 -9.95 2.85 -1.31
CA VAL A 45 -10.90 3.04 -2.42
C VAL A 45 -12.08 2.08 -2.31
N LEU A 46 -11.86 0.82 -1.93
CA LEU A 46 -12.96 -0.14 -1.71
C LEU A 46 -13.92 0.36 -0.62
N ASP A 47 -13.40 0.85 0.50
CA ASP A 47 -14.21 1.39 1.58
C ASP A 47 -14.99 2.64 1.13
N MET A 48 -14.36 3.52 0.33
CA MET A 48 -14.99 4.71 -0.24
C MET A 48 -16.19 4.39 -1.15
N VAL A 49 -16.15 3.27 -1.86
CA VAL A 49 -17.19 2.87 -2.82
C VAL A 49 -18.07 1.72 -2.32
N GLU A 50 -18.12 1.53 -1.00
CA GLU A 50 -18.94 0.49 -0.35
C GLU A 50 -18.70 -0.91 -0.92
N GLN A 51 -17.42 -1.26 -1.13
CA GLN A 51 -16.96 -2.54 -1.68
C GLN A 51 -17.37 -2.81 -3.14
N ASN A 52 -17.86 -1.80 -3.88
CA ASN A 52 -18.11 -1.92 -5.32
C ASN A 52 -16.80 -2.07 -6.11
N GLN A 53 -16.41 -3.32 -6.40
CA GLN A 53 -15.15 -3.63 -7.09
C GLN A 53 -15.08 -3.08 -8.52
N SER A 54 -16.20 -2.90 -9.22
CA SER A 54 -16.18 -2.34 -10.57
C SER A 54 -15.83 -0.85 -10.53
N GLU A 55 -16.42 -0.12 -9.59
CA GLU A 55 -16.13 1.30 -9.40
C GLU A 55 -14.73 1.52 -8.80
N ALA A 56 -14.33 0.70 -7.82
CA ALA A 56 -12.97 0.74 -7.28
C ALA A 56 -11.92 0.50 -8.36
N ALA A 57 -12.14 -0.48 -9.25
CA ALA A 57 -11.23 -0.76 -10.36
C ALA A 57 -11.10 0.44 -11.31
N ARG A 58 -12.22 1.13 -11.59
CA ARG A 58 -12.24 2.38 -12.39
C ARG A 58 -11.44 3.49 -11.73
N ILE A 59 -11.64 3.74 -10.43
CA ILE A 59 -10.93 4.79 -9.67
C ILE A 59 -9.44 4.47 -9.57
N LEU A 60 -9.10 3.22 -9.28
CA LEU A 60 -7.72 2.75 -9.16
C LEU A 60 -6.99 2.66 -10.51
N GLY A 61 -7.70 2.85 -11.63
CA GLY A 61 -7.11 2.79 -12.98
C GLY A 61 -6.60 1.40 -13.36
N MET A 62 -7.23 0.33 -12.86
CA MET A 62 -6.82 -1.05 -13.14
C MET A 62 -7.99 -1.92 -13.61
N ASN A 63 -7.69 -3.01 -14.30
CA ASN A 63 -8.71 -3.98 -14.68
C ASN A 63 -9.32 -4.64 -13.43
N ARG A 64 -10.64 -4.83 -13.42
CA ARG A 64 -11.38 -5.50 -12.32
C ARG A 64 -10.85 -6.89 -11.97
N GLY A 65 -10.40 -7.67 -12.96
CA GLY A 65 -9.78 -8.98 -12.75
C GLY A 65 -8.43 -8.88 -12.01
N THR A 66 -7.65 -7.83 -12.29
CA THR A 66 -6.42 -7.51 -11.53
C THR A 66 -6.76 -7.11 -10.10
N LEU A 67 -7.74 -6.21 -9.92
CA LEU A 67 -8.20 -5.80 -8.60
C LEU A 67 -8.66 -7.01 -7.77
N LYS A 68 -9.47 -7.90 -8.34
CA LYS A 68 -9.93 -9.13 -7.66
C LYS A 68 -8.76 -9.99 -7.16
N LYS A 69 -7.71 -10.16 -7.97
CA LYS A 69 -6.50 -10.90 -7.56
C LYS A 69 -5.76 -10.19 -6.42
N LYS A 70 -5.72 -8.85 -6.45
CA LYS A 70 -5.07 -8.04 -5.40
C LYS A 70 -5.83 -8.06 -4.08
N ILE A 71 -7.17 -8.01 -4.12
CA ILE A 71 -8.02 -8.19 -2.93
C ILE A 71 -7.72 -9.54 -2.26
N ALA A 72 -7.71 -10.62 -3.03
CA ALA A 72 -7.38 -11.95 -2.51
C ALA A 72 -5.93 -12.02 -1.98
N LEU A 73 -4.96 -11.43 -2.67
CA LEU A 73 -3.56 -11.39 -2.25
C LEU A 73 -3.38 -10.67 -0.91
N TYR A 74 -4.09 -9.56 -0.71
CA TYR A 74 -3.96 -8.69 0.47
C TYR A 74 -4.96 -9.02 1.57
N LYS A 75 -5.87 -9.97 1.34
CA LYS A 75 -6.94 -10.38 2.28
C LYS A 75 -7.80 -9.19 2.70
N LEU A 76 -8.21 -8.41 1.69
CA LEU A 76 -9.12 -7.27 1.83
C LEU A 76 -10.58 -7.69 1.68
#